data_AF-A0A8H9M1G5-F1
#
_entry.id   AF-A0A8H9M1G5-F1
#
_cell.length_a   1.000
_cell.length_b   1.000
_cell.length_c   1.000
_cell.angle_alpha   90.00
_cell.angle_beta   90.00
_cell.angle_gamma   90.00
#
_symmetry.space_group_name_H-M   'P 1'
#
loop_
_entity.id
_entity.type
_entity.pdbx_description
1 polymer ?
#
loop_
_entity_poly.entity_id
_entity_poly.type
_entity_poly.pdbx_seq_one_letter_code
_entity_poly.pdbx_strand_id
1 'polypeptide(L)' 'MEGVCKELESEGLTFSTQIIKGSDLIQRFTVRCPNSGVMIEFIERNEEEGFSEKNVEDLFRQLEASDSY' A
#
# COMPACT_ATOMS: atom_id res chain seq x y z
N MET A 1 0.74 -9.87 -6.68
CA MET A 1 0.98 -8.49 -6.22
C MET A 1 2.32 -7.90 -6.67
N GLU A 2 3.47 -8.45 -6.24
CA GLU A 2 4.82 -7.85 -6.45
C GLU A 2 5.14 -7.47 -7.91
N GLY A 3 4.85 -8.36 -8.87
CA GLY A 3 5.11 -8.11 -10.29
C GLY A 3 4.32 -6.92 -10.84
N VAL A 4 3.03 -6.82 -10.47
CA VAL A 4 2.14 -5.73 -10.92
C VAL A 4 2.60 -4.39 -10.37
N CYS A 5 2.94 -4.30 -9.08
CA CYS A 5 3.44 -3.04 -8.52
C CYS A 5 4.74 -2.60 -9.18
N LYS A 6 5.65 -3.54 -9.49
CA LYS A 6 6.92 -3.23 -10.15
C LYS A 6 6.73 -2.72 -11.58
N GLU A 7 5.78 -3.29 -12.31
CA GLU A 7 5.41 -2.83 -13.65
C GLU A 7 4.84 -1.40 -13.58
N LEU A 8 3.91 -1.15 -12.66
CA LEU A 8 3.35 0.19 -12.45
C LEU A 8 4.41 1.22 -12.02
N GLU A 9 5.39 0.82 -11.21
CA GLU A 9 6.54 1.67 -10.87
C GLU A 9 7.35 2.05 -12.12
N SER A 10 7.55 1.11 -13.04
CA SER A 10 8.24 1.40 -14.32
C SER A 10 7.43 2.30 -15.26
N GLU A 11 6.11 2.34 -15.11
CA GLU A 11 5.22 3.23 -15.85
C GLU A 11 5.05 4.62 -15.18
N GLY A 12 5.72 4.84 -14.03
CA GLY A 12 5.79 6.13 -13.35
C GLY A 12 4.83 6.29 -12.17
N LEU A 13 4.18 5.21 -11.71
CA LEU A 13 3.41 5.22 -10.47
C LEU A 13 4.35 5.17 -9.26
N THR A 14 4.15 6.06 -8.29
CA THR A 14 4.96 6.09 -7.07
C THR A 14 4.17 5.57 -5.87
N PHE A 15 4.82 4.77 -5.03
CA PHE A 15 4.25 4.22 -3.80
C PHE A 15 4.85 4.90 -2.55
N SER A 16 4.00 5.19 -1.57
CA SER A 16 4.41 5.70 -0.25
C SER A 16 4.81 4.57 0.71
N THR A 17 4.35 3.34 0.43
CA THR A 17 4.65 2.16 1.24
C THR A 17 5.44 1.12 0.46
N GLN A 18 6.22 0.33 1.19
CA GLN A 18 6.62 -1.00 0.72
C GLN A 18 5.40 -1.93 0.71
N ILE A 19 5.57 -3.14 0.21
CA ILE A 19 4.51 -4.15 0.23
C ILE A 19 4.32 -4.63 1.67
N ILE A 20 3.12 -4.43 2.20
CA ILE A 20 2.68 -4.89 3.51
C ILE A 20 2.19 -6.34 3.35
N LYS A 21 2.82 -7.27 4.07
CA LYS A 21 2.53 -8.71 3.99
C LYS A 21 1.87 -9.19 5.29
N GLY A 22 0.55 -9.34 5.25
CA GLY A 22 -0.22 -10.11 6.22
C GLY A 22 -0.21 -11.60 5.90
N SER A 23 -0.88 -12.40 6.73
CA SER A 23 -1.01 -13.85 6.50
C SER A 23 -1.74 -14.13 5.19
N ASP A 24 -2.84 -13.42 4.97
CA ASP A 24 -3.79 -13.65 3.88
C ASP A 24 -4.19 -12.35 3.16
N LEU A 25 -3.56 -11.25 3.55
CA LEU A 25 -3.82 -9.90 3.04
C LEU A 25 -2.50 -9.21 2.67
N ILE A 26 -2.34 -8.87 1.39
CA ILE A 26 -1.18 -8.14 0.89
C ILE A 26 -1.64 -6.79 0.36
N GLN A 27 -1.00 -5.71 0.82
CA GLN A 27 -1.40 -4.34 0.50
C GLN A 27 -0.20 -3.47 0.08
N ARG A 28 -0.46 -2.45 -0.75
CA ARG A 28 0.50 -1.38 -1.07
C ARG A 28 -0.24 -0.10 -1.44
N PHE A 29 0.28 1.05 -1.03
CA PHE A 29 -0.40 2.35 -1.19
C PHE A 29 0.42 3.31 -2.05
N THR A 30 -0.25 4.02 -2.95
CA THR A 30 0.38 5.07 -3.75
C THR A 30 0.71 6.28 -2.89
N VAL A 31 1.62 7.12 -3.38
CA VAL A 31 1.80 8.46 -2.81
C VAL A 31 0.50 9.25 -2.85
N ARG A 32 0.33 10.16 -1.89
CA ARG A 32 -0.79 11.09 -1.85
C ARG A 32 -0.71 12.02 -3.06
N CYS A 33 -1.78 12.06 -3.87
CA CYS A 33 -1.87 13.01 -4.96
C CYS A 33 -1.93 14.44 -4.40
N PRO A 34 -1.01 15.35 -4.76
CA PRO A 34 -0.97 16.69 -4.19
C PRO A 34 -2.18 17.55 -4.58
N ASN A 35 -2.84 17.24 -5.70
CA ASN A 35 -3.96 18.02 -6.21
C ASN A 35 -5.30 17.62 -5.59
N SER A 36 -5.47 16.36 -5.20
CA SER A 36 -6.74 15.82 -4.67
C SER A 36 -6.65 15.34 -3.23
N GLY A 37 -5.44 15.13 -2.70
CA GLY A 37 -5.21 14.49 -1.42
C GLY A 37 -5.51 12.99 -1.42
N VAL A 38 -5.85 12.38 -2.56
CA VAL A 38 -6.24 10.97 -2.64
C VAL A 38 -5.02 10.05 -2.72
N MET A 39 -5.11 8.90 -2.04
CA MET A 39 -4.22 7.75 -2.22
C MET A 39 -5.02 6.58 -2.78
N ILE A 40 -4.36 5.73 -3.57
CA ILE A 40 -4.94 4.51 -4.12
C ILE A 40 -4.30 3.32 -3.42
N GLU A 41 -5.13 2.37 -3.04
CA GLU A 41 -4.73 1.09 -2.46
C GLU A 41 -4.76 -0.01 -3.52
N PHE A 42 -3.70 -0.82 -3.53
CA PHE A 42 -3.68 -2.12 -4.20
C PHE A 42 -3.73 -3.20 -3.13
N ILE A 43 -4.63 -4.16 -3.31
CA ILE A 43 -4.93 -5.20 -2.31
C ILE A 43 -5.11 -6.56 -2.96
N GLU A 44 -4.42 -7.57 -2.44
CA GLU A 44 -4.57 -8.98 -2.79
C GLU A 44 -5.04 -9.73 -1.55
N ARG A 45 -6.09 -10.56 -1.71
CA ARG A 45 -6.76 -11.30 -0.64
C ARG A 45 -6.72 -12.78 -0.93
N ASN A 46 -6.22 -13.56 0.00
CA ASN A 46 -6.22 -15.02 -0.05
C ASN A 46 -7.11 -15.55 1.09
N GLU A 47 -8.38 -15.80 0.82
CA GLU A 47 -9.35 -16.36 1.80
C GLU A 47 -9.72 -15.45 3.00
N GLU A 48 -9.07 -14.29 3.19
CA GLU A 48 -9.41 -13.33 4.25
C GLU A 48 -10.46 -12.28 3.83
N GLU A 49 -11.61 -12.32 4.52
CA GLU A 49 -12.63 -11.26 4.49
C GLU A 49 -12.36 -10.24 5.61
N GLY A 50 -12.34 -8.94 5.27
CA GLY A 50 -12.16 -7.85 6.25
C GLY A 50 -10.78 -7.17 6.19
N PHE A 51 -10.31 -6.63 7.31
CA PHE A 51 -9.02 -5.95 7.40
C PHE A 51 -8.18 -6.55 8.52
N SER A 52 -6.88 -6.70 8.27
CA SER A 52 -5.94 -7.15 9.29
C SER A 52 -5.43 -5.95 10.10
N GLU A 53 -5.62 -5.96 11.42
CA GLU A 53 -5.09 -4.92 12.33
C GLU A 53 -3.58 -4.76 12.17
N LYS A 54 -2.85 -5.87 11.99
CA LYS A 54 -1.41 -5.86 11.75
C LYS A 54 -1.03 -5.07 10.49
N ASN A 55 -1.79 -5.23 9.41
CA ASN A 55 -1.52 -4.48 8.19
C ASN A 55 -1.84 -2.99 8.34
N VAL A 56 -2.88 -2.67 9.11
CA VAL A 56 -3.22 -1.28 9.43
C VAL A 56 -2.09 -0.62 10.25
N GLU A 57 -1.56 -1.30 11.27
CA GLU A 57 -0.43 -0.80 12.05
C GLU A 57 0.83 -0.59 11.18
N ASP A 58 1.16 -1.54 10.31
CA ASP A 58 2.32 -1.43 9.40
C ASP A 58 2.15 -0.27 8.40
N LEU A 59 0.94 -0.08 7.87
CA LEU A 59 0.60 1.07 7.04
C LEU A 59 0.91 2.40 7.74
N PHE A 60 0.37 2.60 8.95
CA PHE A 60 0.61 3.85 9.68
C PHE A 60 2.09 4.05 9.99
N ARG A 61 2.78 3.01 10.43
CA ARG A 61 4.22 3.08 10.70
C ARG A 61 5.03 3.50 9.48
N GLN A 62 4.68 3.01 8.29
CA GLN A 62 5.38 3.37 7.06
C GLN A 62 5.05 4.80 6.59
N LEU A 63 3.81 5.25 6.75
CA LEU A 63 3.43 6.63 6.44
C LEU A 63 4.11 7.63 7.38
N GLU A 64 4.22 7.31 8.67
CA GLU A 64 4.95 8.12 9.65
C GLU A 64 6.45 8.20 9.31
N ALA A 65 7.06 7.07 8.96
CA ALA A 65 8.49 7.02 8.62
C ALA A 65 8.84 7.78 7.32
N SER A 66 7.87 7.93 6.42
CA SER A 66 8.04 8.60 5.13
C SER A 66 7.55 10.06 5.14
N ASP A 67 7.17 10.60 6.30
CA ASP A 67 6.59 11.94 6.48
C ASP A 67 5.45 12.23 5.47
N SER A 68 4.72 11.18 5.09
CA SER A 68 3.76 11.17 3.98
C SER A 68 2.31 11.36 4.44
N TYR A 69 2.11 12.13 5.52
CA TYR A 69 0.78 12.47 6.05
C TYR A 69 0.04 13.50 5.21
#